data_AF-A0A2N8DXG1-F1
#
_entry.id   AF-A0A2N8DXG1-F1
#
_cell.length_a   1.000
_cell.length_b   1.000
_cell.length_c   1.000
_cell.angle_alpha   90.00
_cell.angle_beta   90.00
_cell.angle_gamma   90.00
#
_symmetry.space_group_name_H-M   'P 1'
#
loop_
_entity.id
_entity.type
_entity.pdbx_description
1 polymer ?
#
loop_
_entity_poly.entity_id
_entity_poly.type
_entity_poly.pdbx_seq_one_letter_code
_entity_poly.pdbx_strand_id
1 'polypeptide(L)'
;MNDLESVKNLIIQTVKEKTGDFDGDGLEADYKLNWKDELSEMLEFVLFNMSKAASARERGDDVMLQAALMHSCIHLMNLSGFFRDIRDDLEALLLGPGWPEIPDGFSYGNTKRGLLKGDGFI
;
A
#
# COMPACT_ATOMS: atom_id res chain seq x y z
N MET A 1 -15.72 -0.87 -7.69
CA MET A 1 -14.50 -1.45 -7.11
C MET A 1 -14.40 -0.93 -5.68
N ASN A 2 -14.67 -1.75 -4.66
CA ASN A 2 -14.76 -1.29 -3.27
C ASN A 2 -13.95 -2.16 -2.28
N ASP A 3 -13.13 -3.08 -2.78
CA ASP A 3 -12.29 -3.95 -1.96
C ASP A 3 -10.93 -4.19 -2.62
N LEU A 4 -9.98 -4.70 -1.81
CA LEU A 4 -8.59 -4.85 -2.17
C LEU A 4 -8.34 -5.99 -3.17
N GLU A 5 -9.15 -7.05 -3.15
CA GLU A 5 -9.05 -8.13 -4.13
C GLU A 5 -9.53 -7.67 -5.51
N SER A 6 -10.56 -6.82 -5.54
CA SER A 6 -10.99 -6.15 -6.77
C SER A 6 -9.88 -5.25 -7.34
N VAL A 7 -9.13 -4.53 -6.48
CA VAL A 7 -7.94 -3.76 -6.91
C VAL A 7 -6.87 -4.68 -7.48
N LYS A 8 -6.51 -5.76 -6.77
CA LYS A 8 -5.53 -6.76 -7.23
C LYS A 8 -5.90 -7.30 -8.60
N ASN A 9 -7.15 -7.70 -8.78
CA ASN A 9 -7.65 -8.24 -10.05
C ASN A 9 -7.60 -7.21 -11.18
N LEU A 10 -7.90 -5.93 -10.92
CA LEU A 10 -7.76 -4.88 -11.92
C LEU A 10 -6.30 -4.74 -12.38
N ILE A 11 -5.35 -4.77 -11.44
CA ILE A 11 -3.92 -4.66 -11.76
C ILE A 11 -3.51 -5.84 -12.64
N ILE A 12 -3.82 -7.07 -12.23
CA ILE A 12 -3.51 -8.30 -13.00
C ILE A 12 -4.08 -8.21 -14.42
N GLN A 13 -5.35 -7.81 -14.56
CA GLN A 13 -5.98 -7.69 -15.88
C GLN A 13 -5.30 -6.63 -16.74
N THR A 14 -4.99 -5.47 -16.16
CA THR A 14 -4.33 -4.38 -16.88
C THR A 14 -2.93 -4.78 -17.35
N VAL A 15 -2.16 -5.46 -16.50
CA VAL A 15 -0.82 -5.97 -16.86
C VAL A 15 -0.92 -6.97 -18.02
N LYS A 16 -1.86 -7.93 -17.95
CA LYS A 16 -2.10 -8.89 -19.05
C LYS A 16 -2.43 -8.20 -20.35
N GLU A 17 -3.33 -7.20 -20.31
CA GLU A 17 -3.75 -6.45 -21.49
C GLU A 17 -2.59 -5.63 -22.11
N LYS A 18 -1.70 -5.08 -21.28
CA LYS A 18 -0.60 -4.22 -21.72
C LYS A 18 0.66 -4.95 -22.15
N THR A 19 0.95 -6.09 -21.53
CA THR A 19 2.21 -6.81 -21.73
C THR A 19 2.03 -8.15 -22.45
N GLY A 20 0.79 -8.62 -22.57
CA GLY A 20 0.46 -9.90 -23.21
C GLY A 20 0.48 -11.10 -22.27
N ASP A 21 1.01 -10.97 -21.06
CA ASP A 21 1.03 -12.02 -20.04
C ASP A 21 1.04 -11.44 -18.61
N PHE A 22 0.96 -12.30 -17.59
CA PHE A 22 1.19 -11.97 -16.20
C PHE A 22 1.93 -13.12 -15.52
N ASP A 23 3.23 -12.92 -15.34
CA ASP A 23 4.11 -13.81 -14.59
C ASP A 23 4.51 -13.12 -13.29
N GLY A 24 3.55 -12.98 -12.36
CA GLY A 24 3.67 -12.16 -11.12
C GLY A 24 4.88 -12.42 -10.22
N ASP A 25 5.77 -13.34 -10.59
CA ASP A 25 7.09 -13.58 -10.00
C ASP A 25 8.11 -12.47 -10.31
N GLY A 26 7.87 -11.66 -11.35
CA GLY A 26 8.68 -10.49 -11.70
C GLY A 26 8.21 -9.17 -11.09
N LEU A 27 7.21 -9.21 -10.21
CA LEU A 27 6.60 -8.05 -9.57
C LEU A 27 6.98 -7.99 -8.09
N GLU A 28 6.98 -6.78 -7.52
CA GLU A 28 7.37 -6.54 -6.13
C GLU A 28 6.27 -7.00 -5.17
N ALA A 29 4.99 -6.76 -5.50
CA ALA A 29 3.90 -7.26 -4.67
C ALA A 29 3.64 -8.76 -4.91
N ASP A 30 3.35 -9.51 -3.84
CA ASP A 30 2.99 -10.92 -3.98
C ASP A 30 1.51 -11.07 -4.38
N TYR A 31 1.25 -11.26 -5.67
CA TYR A 31 -0.12 -11.45 -6.20
C TYR A 31 -0.71 -12.83 -5.92
N LYS A 32 0.07 -13.79 -5.39
CA LYS A 32 -0.41 -15.13 -5.01
C LYS A 32 -1.13 -15.11 -3.66
N LEU A 33 -0.86 -14.11 -2.82
CA LEU A 33 -1.50 -13.94 -1.53
C LEU A 33 -2.90 -13.34 -1.63
N ASN A 34 -3.69 -13.52 -0.56
CA ASN A 34 -4.94 -12.81 -0.36
C ASN A 34 -4.62 -11.46 0.31
N TRP A 35 -4.59 -10.39 -0.47
CA TRP A 35 -4.20 -9.05 -0.01
C TRP A 35 -5.12 -8.53 1.09
N LYS A 36 -6.41 -8.87 1.05
CA LYS A 36 -7.32 -8.49 2.12
C LYS A 36 -6.92 -9.11 3.46
N ASP A 37 -6.57 -10.39 3.46
CA ASP A 37 -6.19 -11.11 4.67
C ASP A 37 -4.83 -10.59 5.19
N GLU A 38 -3.84 -10.43 4.30
CA GLU A 38 -2.52 -9.86 4.63
C GLU A 38 -2.63 -8.46 5.27
N LEU A 39 -3.41 -7.57 4.64
CA LEU A 39 -3.63 -6.22 5.19
C LEU A 39 -4.33 -6.27 6.55
N SER A 40 -5.32 -7.15 6.69
CA SER A 40 -6.08 -7.29 7.93
C SER A 40 -5.21 -7.78 9.07
N GLU A 41 -4.38 -8.80 8.81
CA GLU A 41 -3.44 -9.37 9.79
C GLU A 41 -2.41 -8.34 10.24
N MET A 42 -1.79 -7.61 9.31
CA MET A 42 -0.83 -6.56 9.66
C MET A 42 -1.45 -5.45 10.51
N LEU A 43 -2.68 -5.01 10.17
CA LEU A 43 -3.41 -4.03 10.96
C LEU A 43 -3.77 -4.56 12.35
N GLU A 44 -4.20 -5.82 12.44
CA GLU A 44 -4.50 -6.46 13.72
C GLU A 44 -3.27 -6.47 14.64
N PHE A 45 -2.10 -6.83 14.13
CA PHE A 45 -0.86 -6.79 14.91
C PHE A 45 -0.49 -5.40 15.38
N VAL A 46 -0.63 -4.36 14.53
CA VAL A 46 -0.38 -2.98 14.96
C VAL A 46 -1.33 -2.59 16.10
N LEU A 47 -2.63 -2.84 15.94
CA LEU A 47 -3.64 -2.47 16.94
C LEU A 47 -3.46 -3.25 18.24
N PHE A 48 -3.12 -4.54 18.16
CA PHE A 48 -2.81 -5.37 19.32
C PHE A 48 -1.61 -4.81 20.11
N ASN A 49 -0.50 -4.51 19.43
CA ASN A 49 0.68 -3.95 20.08
C ASN A 49 0.42 -2.56 20.67
N MET A 50 -0.33 -1.70 19.97
CA MET A 50 -0.71 -0.40 20.51
C MET A 50 -1.64 -0.49 21.73
N SER A 51 -2.51 -1.49 21.78
CA SER A 51 -3.30 -1.81 22.98
C SER A 51 -2.39 -2.20 24.16
N LYS A 52 -1.37 -3.03 23.92
CA LYS A 52 -0.37 -3.37 24.95
C LYS A 52 0.42 -2.15 25.41
N ALA A 53 0.81 -1.26 24.49
CA ALA A 53 1.49 -0.01 24.81
C ALA A 53 0.62 0.88 25.71
N ALA A 54 -0.68 1.04 25.40
CA ALA A 54 -1.60 1.81 26.22
C ALA A 54 -1.71 1.25 27.65
N SER A 55 -1.90 -0.07 27.79
CA SER A 55 -1.95 -0.71 29.11
C SER A 55 -0.64 -0.61 29.89
N ALA A 56 0.51 -0.70 29.21
CA ALA A 56 1.83 -0.57 29.85
C ALA A 56 2.05 0.85 30.37
N ARG A 57 1.64 1.86 29.59
CA ARG A 57 1.68 3.27 29.98
C ARG A 57 0.85 3.55 31.23
N GLU A 58 -0.35 2.98 31.33
CA GLU A 58 -1.21 3.14 32.52
C GLU A 58 -0.60 2.54 33.79
N ARG A 59 0.19 1.47 33.64
CA ARG A 59 0.85 0.77 34.76
C ARG A 59 2.25 1.27 35.09
N GLY A 60 2.81 2.20 34.30
CA GLY A 60 4.20 2.65 34.44
C GLY A 60 5.23 1.56 34.13
N ASP A 61 4.89 0.61 33.25
CA ASP A 61 5.78 -0.47 32.80
C ASP A 61 6.53 -0.05 31.54
N ASP A 62 7.65 0.65 31.72
CA ASP A 62 8.43 1.22 30.61
C ASP A 62 9.05 0.15 29.70
N VAL A 63 9.37 -1.03 30.23
CA VAL A 63 9.95 -2.13 29.44
C VAL A 63 8.89 -2.70 28.49
N MET A 64 7.69 -2.97 28.99
CA MET A 64 6.59 -3.44 28.14
C MET A 64 6.16 -2.36 27.15
N LEU A 65 6.16 -1.09 27.55
CA LEU A 65 5.85 0.03 26.67
C LEU A 65 6.85 0.09 25.51
N GLN A 66 8.15 0.06 25.79
CA GLN A 66 9.19 0.07 24.76
C GLN A 66 9.06 -1.13 23.81
N ALA A 67 8.87 -2.33 24.34
CA ALA A 67 8.72 -3.53 23.53
C ALA A 67 7.51 -3.42 22.59
N ALA A 68 6.34 -3.04 23.13
CA ALA A 68 5.12 -2.87 22.34
C ALA A 68 5.28 -1.83 21.23
N LEU A 69 5.93 -0.69 21.51
CA LEU A 69 6.21 0.33 20.50
C LEU A 69 7.16 -0.16 19.41
N MET A 70 8.22 -0.89 19.77
CA MET A 70 9.14 -1.49 18.79
C MET A 70 8.42 -2.46 17.87
N HIS A 71 7.58 -3.35 18.42
CA HIS A 71 6.77 -4.27 17.62
C HIS A 71 5.78 -3.54 16.71
N SER A 72 5.09 -2.50 17.20
CA SER A 72 4.23 -1.65 16.36
C SER A 72 5.01 -1.04 15.19
N CYS A 73 6.24 -0.56 15.41
CA CYS A 73 7.07 0.01 14.34
C CYS A 73 7.39 -1.04 13.26
N ILE A 74 7.69 -2.28 13.64
CA ILE A 74 7.93 -3.38 12.69
C ILE A 74 6.71 -3.61 11.79
N HIS A 75 5.53 -3.77 12.38
CA HIS A 75 4.32 -4.03 11.60
C HIS A 75 3.89 -2.82 10.76
N LEU A 76 4.13 -1.60 11.23
CA LEU A 76 3.93 -0.39 10.43
C LEU A 76 4.90 -0.30 9.23
N MET A 77 6.15 -0.74 9.39
CA MET A 77 7.08 -0.85 8.27
C MET A 77 6.60 -1.89 7.25
N ASN A 78 6.06 -3.02 7.71
CA ASN A 78 5.48 -4.03 6.81
C ASN A 78 4.28 -3.48 6.03
N LEU A 79 3.38 -2.74 6.69
CA LEU A 79 2.27 -2.04 6.02
C LEU A 79 2.78 -1.05 4.97
N SER A 80 3.81 -0.27 5.31
CA SER A 80 4.43 0.64 4.35
C SER A 80 5.05 -0.10 3.17
N GLY A 81 5.70 -1.25 3.41
CA GLY A 81 6.25 -2.12 2.37
C GLY A 81 5.15 -2.61 1.43
N PHE A 82 4.08 -3.19 1.98
CA PHE A 82 2.94 -3.68 1.21
C PHE A 82 2.40 -2.65 0.21
N PHE A 83 2.17 -1.40 0.62
CA PHE A 83 1.69 -0.36 -0.30
C PHE A 83 2.76 0.16 -1.25
N ARG A 84 4.03 0.18 -0.82
CA ARG A 84 5.16 0.57 -1.66
C ARG A 84 5.33 -0.42 -2.81
N ASP A 85 5.28 -1.71 -2.54
CA ASP A 85 5.50 -2.76 -3.54
C ASP A 85 4.39 -2.70 -4.62
N ILE A 86 3.13 -2.47 -4.22
CA ILE A 86 2.01 -2.21 -5.16
C ILE A 86 2.27 -0.95 -6.01
N ARG A 87 2.77 0.13 -5.40
CA ARG A 87 3.09 1.36 -6.13
C ARG A 87 4.20 1.10 -7.15
N ASP A 88 5.25 0.40 -6.76
CA ASP A 88 6.43 0.15 -7.59
C ASP A 88 6.03 -0.67 -8.84
N ASP A 89 5.14 -1.65 -8.69
CA ASP A 89 4.54 -2.38 -9.83
C ASP A 89 3.74 -1.48 -10.77
N LEU A 90 2.94 -0.55 -10.22
CA LEU A 90 2.15 0.39 -11.01
C LEU A 90 3.05 1.39 -11.76
N GLU A 91 4.10 1.88 -11.12
CA GLU A 91 5.10 2.75 -11.75
C GLU A 91 5.80 2.01 -12.89
N ALA A 92 6.25 0.77 -12.66
CA ALA A 92 6.87 -0.06 -13.69
C ALA A 92 5.94 -0.30 -14.88
N LEU A 93 4.66 -0.59 -14.62
CA LEU A 93 3.65 -0.74 -15.66
C LEU A 93 3.48 0.53 -16.49
N LEU A 94 3.44 1.70 -15.86
CA LEU A 94 3.26 3.00 -16.53
C LEU A 94 4.49 3.47 -17.31
N LEU A 95 5.69 3.08 -16.86
CA LEU A 95 6.94 3.31 -17.60
C LEU A 95 7.08 2.39 -18.82
N GLY A 96 6.28 1.33 -18.89
CA GLY A 96 6.20 0.44 -20.04
C GLY A 96 5.71 1.13 -21.32
N PRO A 97 6.06 0.60 -22.51
CA PRO A 97 5.57 1.13 -23.78
C PRO A 97 4.07 0.84 -23.96
N GLY A 98 3.39 1.62 -24.82
CA GLY A 98 1.99 1.36 -25.20
C GLY A 98 0.93 2.08 -24.36
N TRP A 99 1.36 3.01 -23.49
CA TRP A 99 0.47 4.02 -22.91
C TRP A 99 0.33 5.22 -23.86
N PRO A 100 -0.90 5.75 -24.04
CA PRO A 100 -1.07 6.99 -24.77
C PRO A 100 -0.50 8.16 -23.97
N GLU A 101 -0.07 9.20 -24.67
CA GLU A 101 0.17 10.49 -24.04
C GLU A 101 -1.14 11.03 -23.45
N ILE A 102 -1.06 11.64 -22.27
CA ILE A 102 -2.21 12.31 -21.66
C ILE A 102 -2.47 13.61 -22.45
N PRO A 103 -3.65 13.78 -23.08
CA PRO A 103 -3.91 14.97 -23.89
C PRO A 103 -3.96 16.26 -23.05
N ASP A 104 -3.57 17.37 -23.65
CA ASP A 104 -3.78 18.70 -23.07
C ASP A 104 -5.27 18.93 -22.75
N GLY A 105 -5.55 19.42 -21.54
CA GLY A 105 -6.91 19.65 -21.07
C GLY A 105 -7.65 18.39 -20.61
N PHE A 106 -7.00 17.22 -20.56
CA PHE A 106 -7.58 16.04 -19.91
C PHE A 106 -7.83 16.31 -18.42
N SER A 107 -9.08 16.10 -17.97
CA SER A 107 -9.49 16.29 -16.58
C SER A 107 -9.80 14.95 -15.93
N TYR A 108 -8.89 14.47 -15.09
CA TYR A 108 -9.13 13.29 -14.26
C TYR A 108 -9.98 13.65 -13.03
N GLY A 109 -11.30 13.51 -13.16
CA GLY A 109 -12.27 13.75 -12.08
C GLY A 109 -12.43 15.23 -11.69
N ASN A 110 -13.67 15.70 -11.52
CA ASN A 110 -13.95 17.06 -11.06
C ASN A 110 -13.39 17.28 -9.63
N THR A 111 -12.18 17.83 -9.53
CA THR A 111 -11.56 18.22 -8.26
C THR A 111 -12.20 19.52 -7.74
N LYS A 112 -13.35 19.39 -7.09
CA LYS A 112 -13.74 20.27 -5.98
C LYS A 112 -13.38 19.61 -4.64
N ARG A 113 -12.11 19.29 -4.43
CA ARG A 113 -11.52 19.13 -3.08
C ARG A 113 -10.10 19.67 -3.13
N GLY A 114 -9.84 20.60 -2.23
CA GLY A 114 -8.72 21.52 -2.29
C GLY A 114 -7.34 20.86 -2.24
N LEU A 115 -6.44 21.44 -3.03
CA LEU A 115 -5.12 21.88 -2.60
C LEU A 115 -4.45 21.02 -1.51
N LEU A 116 -3.52 20.18 -1.92
CA LEU A 116 -2.20 20.18 -1.31
C LEU A 116 -1.20 20.59 -2.39
N LYS A 117 -0.88 21.89 -2.40
CA LYS A 117 0.40 22.34 -2.92
C LYS A 117 1.46 21.79 -1.96
N GLY A 118 2.09 20.69 -2.35
CA GLY A 118 3.38 20.28 -1.82
C GLY A 118 4.40 20.58 -2.89
N ASP A 119 5.19 21.62 -2.67
CA ASP A 119 6.27 22.02 -3.55
C ASP A 119 7.36 20.94 -3.61
N GLY A 120 7.89 20.71 -4.82
CA GLY A 120 9.29 20.31 -5.05
C GLY A 120 9.73 18.91 -4.60
N PHE A 121 10.05 18.07 -5.59
CA PHE A 121 11.11 17.07 -5.44
C PHE A 121 12.44 17.79 -5.16
N ILE A 122 12.88 17.81 -3.90
CA ILE A 122 14.22 17.42 -3.39
C ILE A 122 14.02 16.90 -1.96
#